data_AF-A0AAW2K799-F1
#
_entry.id   AF-A0AAW2K799-F1
#
_cell.length_a   1.000
_cell.length_b   1.000
_cell.length_c   1.000
_cell.angle_alpha   90.00
_cell.angle_beta   90.00
_cell.angle_gamma   90.00
#
_symmetry.space_group_name_H-M   'P 1'
#
loop_
_entity.id
_entity.type
_entity.pdbx_description
1 polymer ?
#
loop_
_entity_poly.entity_id
_entity_poly.type
_entity_poly.pdbx_seq_one_letter_code
_entity_poly.pdbx_strand_id
1 'polypeptide(L)'
;MEAVKDHSIWHARLEYYVTESSKTMWKVLCKHSTEEQWCRWELRGHVKCNPSYGIKHVIQNVKDQTGYDVPYQKAWYNLKMAREIVYGTWESSVEKLPAYLGAIQKYNPGTIVEWKHKGFQASTGKYVMGYVFWAFKPCIDGFQFCRNIISVDGTHLYTKYKYKLLIAAAMDGNQQVLPLAFAVVDEETYPSWKWFL
;
A
#
# COMPACT_ATOMS: atom_id res chain seq x y z
N MET A 1 27.52 40.56 -12.27
CA MET A 1 26.13 40.07 -12.18
C MET A 1 25.91 39.66 -10.74
N GLU A 2 25.23 40.53 -9.99
CA GLU A 2 24.93 40.32 -8.58
C GLU A 2 23.94 39.17 -8.40
N ALA A 3 24.12 38.40 -7.33
CA ALA A 3 23.24 37.31 -6.94
C ALA A 3 21.86 37.88 -6.57
N VAL A 4 20.83 37.53 -7.32
CA VAL A 4 19.43 37.94 -7.05
C VAL A 4 18.96 37.19 -5.81
N LYS A 5 18.76 37.90 -4.70
CA LYS A 5 18.39 37.32 -3.40
C LYS A 5 16.89 37.23 -3.12
N ASP A 6 16.02 37.75 -3.98
CA ASP A 6 14.58 37.81 -3.70
C ASP A 6 13.73 37.36 -4.88
N HIS A 7 13.70 36.05 -5.14
CA HIS A 7 12.76 35.46 -6.08
C HIS A 7 12.27 34.10 -5.59
N SER A 8 11.03 33.75 -5.95
CA SER A 8 10.46 32.45 -5.64
C SER A 8 10.52 31.51 -6.84
N ILE A 9 10.94 30.26 -6.58
CA ILE A 9 11.05 29.21 -7.59
C ILE A 9 9.92 28.21 -7.37
N TRP A 10 9.28 27.78 -8.46
CA TRP A 10 8.26 26.75 -8.44
C TRP A 10 8.81 25.43 -8.95
N HIS A 11 8.76 24.39 -8.12
CA HIS A 11 9.10 23.02 -8.54
C HIS A 11 8.11 22.02 -7.95
N ALA A 12 7.60 21.10 -8.77
CA ALA A 12 6.61 20.09 -8.36
C ALA A 12 5.41 20.66 -7.56
N ARG A 13 4.90 21.85 -7.96
CA ARG A 13 3.80 22.60 -7.33
C ARG A 13 4.10 23.21 -5.95
N LEU A 14 5.38 23.43 -5.63
CA LEU A 14 5.81 24.06 -4.38
C LEU A 14 6.63 25.31 -4.63
N GLU A 15 6.52 26.28 -3.72
CA GLU A 15 7.21 27.57 -3.76
C GLU A 15 8.44 27.56 -2.83
N TYR A 16 9.59 27.96 -3.35
CA TYR A 16 10.86 28.00 -2.63
C TYR A 16 11.47 29.41 -2.66
N TYR A 17 12.02 29.86 -1.54
CA TYR A 17 12.84 31.07 -1.46
C TYR A 17 14.30 30.74 -1.73
N VAL A 18 14.97 31.53 -2.57
CA VAL A 18 16.42 31.41 -2.73
C VAL A 18 17.13 32.11 -1.58
N THR A 19 17.94 31.37 -0.82
CA THR A 19 18.74 31.93 0.28
C THR A 19 20.16 32.26 -0.13
N GLU A 20 20.75 31.46 -1.01
CA GLU A 20 22.06 31.72 -1.59
C GLU A 20 22.05 31.39 -3.08
N SER A 21 22.76 32.19 -3.87
CA SER A 21 22.91 31.97 -5.30
C SER A 21 24.35 32.16 -5.72
N SER A 22 24.83 31.25 -6.54
CA SER A 22 26.11 31.29 -7.25
C SER A 22 25.88 30.95 -8.73
N LYS A 23 26.92 31.09 -9.56
CA LYS A 23 26.80 30.80 -11.00
C LYS A 23 26.42 29.35 -11.34
N THR A 24 26.60 28.41 -10.41
CA THR A 24 26.39 26.97 -10.65
C THR A 24 25.46 26.31 -9.63
N MET A 25 25.01 27.03 -8.61
CA MET A 25 24.24 26.45 -7.51
C MET A 25 23.33 27.50 -6.87
N TRP A 26 22.11 27.06 -6.54
CA TRP A 26 21.15 27.79 -5.73
C TRP A 26 20.90 26.99 -4.46
N LYS A 27 20.99 27.63 -3.28
CA LYS A 27 20.41 27.09 -2.05
C LYS A 27 19.04 27.70 -1.88
N VAL A 28 18.06 26.85 -1.61
CA VAL A 28 16.66 27.26 -1.50
C VAL A 28 16.02 26.72 -0.23
N LEU A 29 15.12 27.48 0.37
CA LEU A 29 14.28 27.07 1.49
C LEU A 29 12.82 26.98 1.04
N CYS A 30 12.14 25.89 1.41
CA CYS A 30 10.73 25.73 1.10
C CYS A 30 9.88 26.71 1.91
N LYS A 31 8.96 27.44 1.27
CA LYS A 31 8.09 28.43 1.92
C LYS A 31 7.12 27.82 2.95
N HIS A 32 6.89 26.51 2.89
CA HIS A 32 6.02 25.77 3.80
C HIS A 32 6.78 25.03 4.93
N SER A 33 8.02 25.44 5.18
CA SER A 33 8.86 24.92 6.28
C SER A 33 8.54 25.63 7.59
N THR A 34 7.46 25.26 8.27
CA THR A 34 7.34 25.51 9.73
C THR A 34 8.03 24.37 10.50
N GLU A 35 8.45 24.62 11.75
CA GLU A 35 9.12 23.64 12.64
C GLU A 35 8.34 22.31 12.80
N GLU A 36 7.06 22.26 12.43
CA GLU A 36 6.22 21.06 12.46
C GLU A 36 6.06 20.34 11.10
N GLN A 37 6.36 21.02 9.99
CA GLN A 37 6.11 20.50 8.63
C GLN A 37 7.32 19.84 7.96
N TRP A 38 8.55 20.13 8.40
CA TRP A 38 9.78 19.63 7.76
C TRP A 38 9.92 18.09 7.85
N CYS A 39 9.65 17.48 9.02
CA CYS A 39 9.70 16.02 9.22
C CYS A 39 8.76 15.25 8.28
N ARG A 40 7.67 15.87 7.81
CA ARG A 40 6.60 15.19 7.07
C ARG A 40 7.00 14.82 5.64
N TRP A 41 8.05 15.42 5.06
CA TRP A 41 8.39 15.25 3.63
C TRP A 41 9.56 14.29 3.38
N GLU A 42 10.63 14.33 4.19
CA GLU A 42 11.72 13.35 4.09
C GLU A 42 11.23 11.92 4.37
N LEU A 43 10.35 11.75 5.36
CA LEU A 43 9.76 10.46 5.66
C LEU A 43 8.97 9.87 4.51
N ARG A 44 8.33 10.68 3.65
CA ARG A 44 7.61 10.16 2.47
C ARG A 44 8.58 9.58 1.45
N GLY A 45 9.73 10.23 1.24
CA GLY A 45 10.77 9.72 0.35
C GLY A 45 11.27 8.37 0.83
N HIS A 46 11.61 8.27 2.12
CA HIS A 46 12.04 7.00 2.73
C HIS A 46 10.97 5.92 2.66
N VAL A 47 9.70 6.25 2.96
CA VAL A 47 8.58 5.30 2.87
C VAL A 47 8.34 4.84 1.43
N LYS A 48 8.42 5.73 0.43
CA LYS A 48 8.27 5.37 -0.99
C LYS A 48 9.36 4.41 -1.46
N CYS A 49 10.61 4.68 -1.10
CA CYS A 49 11.76 3.86 -1.50
C CYS A 49 11.83 2.54 -0.71
N ASN A 50 11.35 2.53 0.52
CA ASN A 50 11.33 1.36 1.39
C ASN A 50 9.99 1.26 2.13
N PRO A 51 9.03 0.44 1.64
CA PRO A 51 7.75 0.21 2.32
C PRO A 51 7.91 -0.31 3.75
N SER A 52 9.01 -1.03 4.01
CA SER A 52 9.36 -1.58 5.32
C SER A 52 10.09 -0.58 6.22
N TYR A 53 10.16 0.71 5.84
CA TYR A 53 10.82 1.74 6.64
C TYR A 53 10.25 1.79 8.05
N GLY A 54 11.07 1.40 9.01
CA GLY A 54 10.66 1.17 10.39
C GLY A 54 10.82 2.40 11.28
N ILE A 55 10.10 2.43 12.39
CA ILE A 55 10.11 3.53 13.37
C ILE A 55 11.51 3.77 13.94
N LYS A 56 12.31 2.71 14.14
CA LYS A 56 13.70 2.83 14.58
C LYS A 56 14.53 3.67 13.61
N HIS A 57 14.33 3.48 12.30
CA HIS A 57 15.01 4.26 11.27
C HIS A 57 14.52 5.72 11.26
N VAL A 58 13.22 5.95 11.50
CA VAL A 58 12.67 7.31 11.66
C VAL A 58 13.39 8.05 12.79
N ILE A 59 13.46 7.43 13.97
CA ILE A 59 14.07 8.05 15.16
C ILE A 59 15.56 8.31 14.91
N GLN A 60 16.28 7.30 14.40
CA GLN A 60 17.71 7.42 14.13
C GLN A 60 18.01 8.50 13.09
N ASN A 61 17.27 8.52 11.98
CA ASN A 61 17.47 9.48 10.91
C ASN A 61 17.26 10.93 11.40
N VAL A 62 16.18 11.18 12.16
CA VAL A 62 15.96 12.52 12.71
C VAL A 62 17.08 12.91 13.68
N LYS A 63 17.54 11.98 14.52
CA LYS A 63 18.68 12.21 15.42
C LYS A 63 19.96 12.54 14.65
N ASP A 64 20.25 11.81 13.59
CA ASP A 64 21.47 12.00 12.79
C ASP A 64 21.47 13.33 12.04
N GLN A 65 20.30 13.74 11.53
CA GLN A 65 20.17 14.98 10.76
C GLN A 65 20.10 16.25 11.61
N THR A 66 19.50 16.16 12.80
CA THR A 66 19.14 17.35 13.61
C THR A 66 19.70 17.36 15.02
N GLY A 67 20.26 16.24 15.49
CA GLY A 67 20.67 16.08 16.88
C GLY A 67 19.52 15.93 17.87
N TYR A 68 18.26 15.97 17.42
CA TYR A 68 17.09 15.90 18.29
C TYR A 68 16.61 14.46 18.54
N ASP A 69 16.44 14.10 19.82
CA ASP A 69 15.86 12.83 20.25
C ASP A 69 14.32 12.86 20.15
N VAL A 70 13.78 12.29 19.08
CA VAL A 70 12.33 12.24 18.86
C VAL A 70 11.66 11.21 19.78
N PRO A 71 10.59 11.58 20.52
CA PRO A 71 9.80 10.62 21.27
C PRO A 71 9.15 9.58 20.35
N TYR A 72 9.15 8.31 20.77
CA TYR A 72 8.63 7.19 19.98
C TYR A 72 7.21 7.44 19.43
N GLN A 73 6.29 7.96 20.25
CA GLN A 73 4.92 8.25 19.84
C GLN A 73 4.85 9.27 18.70
N LYS A 74 5.69 10.31 18.74
CA LYS A 74 5.78 11.34 17.70
C LYS A 74 6.33 10.75 16.41
N ALA A 75 7.37 9.91 16.48
CA ALA A 75 7.91 9.19 15.33
C ALA A 75 6.88 8.23 14.71
N TRP A 76 6.15 7.47 15.53
CA TRP A 76 5.11 6.56 15.09
C TRP A 76 3.98 7.29 14.36
N TYR A 77 3.47 8.38 14.94
CA TYR A 77 2.37 9.14 14.33
C TYR A 77 2.77 9.75 12.98
N ASN A 78 3.97 10.34 12.90
CA ASN A 78 4.48 10.90 11.66
C ASN A 78 4.73 9.82 10.59
N LEU A 79 5.27 8.66 10.96
CA LEU A 79 5.44 7.54 10.03
C LEU A 79 4.11 7.01 9.51
N LYS A 80 3.10 6.88 10.39
CA LYS A 80 1.75 6.48 10.01
C LYS A 80 1.17 7.46 8.99
N MET A 81 1.23 8.77 9.27
CA MET A 81 0.75 9.79 8.33
C MET A 81 1.51 9.75 6.99
N ALA A 82 2.84 9.59 7.02
CA ALA A 82 3.63 9.48 5.80
C ALA A 82 3.19 8.28 4.95
N ARG A 83 2.94 7.12 5.57
CA ARG A 83 2.41 5.93 4.90
C ARG A 83 1.02 6.16 4.32
N GLU A 84 0.11 6.79 5.07
CA GLU A 84 -1.24 7.10 4.60
C GLU A 84 -1.22 8.06 3.39
N ILE A 85 -0.27 9.00 3.35
CA ILE A 85 -0.11 9.89 2.20
C ILE A 85 0.48 9.17 0.98
N VAL A 86 1.38 8.21 1.18
CA VAL A 86 2.05 7.48 0.09
C VAL A 86 1.15 6.39 -0.50
N TYR A 87 0.54 5.57 0.35
CA TYR A 87 -0.21 4.38 -0.06
C TYR A 87 -1.73 4.57 0.01
N GLY A 88 -2.19 5.62 0.68
CA GLY A 88 -3.59 5.79 1.06
C GLY A 88 -3.90 5.15 2.41
N THR A 89 -5.14 5.34 2.85
CA THR A 89 -5.65 4.74 4.07
C THR A 89 -6.01 3.26 3.86
N TRP A 90 -6.22 2.53 4.96
CA TRP A 90 -6.74 1.16 4.90
C TRP A 90 -8.11 1.11 4.23
N GLU A 91 -8.98 2.06 4.60
CA GLU A 91 -10.29 2.29 4.01
C GLU A 91 -10.19 2.43 2.48
N SER A 92 -9.31 3.34 2.01
CA SER A 92 -9.12 3.60 0.58
C SER A 92 -8.64 2.36 -0.19
N SER A 93 -7.84 1.51 0.45
CA SER A 93 -7.35 0.26 -0.16
C SER A 93 -8.49 -0.73 -0.39
N VAL A 94 -9.39 -0.88 0.59
CA VAL A 94 -10.59 -1.74 0.46
C VAL A 94 -11.54 -1.16 -0.59
N GLU A 95 -11.74 0.16 -0.61
CA GLU A 95 -12.61 0.83 -1.59
C GLU A 95 -12.10 0.70 -3.05
N LYS A 96 -10.80 0.59 -3.26
CA LYS A 96 -10.19 0.39 -4.59
C LYS A 96 -10.29 -1.05 -5.07
N LEU A 97 -10.51 -2.02 -4.18
CA LEU A 97 -10.46 -3.44 -4.51
C LEU A 97 -11.48 -3.87 -5.59
N PRO A 98 -12.74 -3.40 -5.59
CA PRO A 98 -13.68 -3.69 -6.68
C PRO A 98 -13.21 -3.18 -8.04
N ALA A 99 -12.70 -1.95 -8.10
CA ALA A 99 -12.19 -1.38 -9.35
C ALA A 99 -10.94 -2.13 -9.85
N TYR A 100 -10.06 -2.53 -8.92
CA TYR A 100 -8.87 -3.31 -9.24
C TYR A 100 -9.22 -4.69 -9.81
N LEU A 101 -10.09 -5.45 -9.14
CA LEU A 101 -10.50 -6.78 -9.60
C LEU A 101 -11.32 -6.69 -10.89
N GLY A 102 -12.16 -5.66 -11.05
CA GLY A 102 -12.85 -5.39 -12.31
C GLY A 102 -11.88 -5.08 -13.46
N ALA A 103 -10.80 -4.34 -13.19
CA ALA A 103 -9.74 -4.13 -14.18
C ALA A 103 -9.03 -5.44 -14.54
N ILE A 104 -8.71 -6.30 -13.56
CA ILE A 104 -8.12 -7.62 -13.82
C ILE A 104 -9.04 -8.44 -14.74
N GLN A 105 -10.34 -8.52 -14.45
CA GLN A 105 -11.28 -9.27 -15.30
C GLN A 105 -11.36 -8.70 -16.70
N LYS A 106 -11.33 -7.37 -16.84
CA LYS A 106 -11.35 -6.69 -18.14
C LYS A 106 -10.12 -7.01 -18.98
N TYR A 107 -8.92 -7.00 -18.38
CA TYR A 107 -7.66 -7.21 -19.09
C TYR A 107 -7.24 -8.69 -19.20
N ASN A 108 -7.78 -9.56 -18.36
CA ASN A 108 -7.59 -11.01 -18.43
C ASN A 108 -8.95 -11.71 -18.53
N PRO A 109 -9.59 -11.71 -19.72
CA PRO A 109 -10.89 -12.34 -19.93
C PRO A 109 -10.90 -13.80 -19.48
N GLY A 110 -11.96 -14.20 -18.77
CA GLY A 110 -12.08 -15.52 -18.15
C GLY A 110 -11.53 -15.60 -16.73
N THR A 111 -10.93 -14.53 -16.20
CA THR A 111 -10.66 -14.43 -14.76
C THR A 111 -11.99 -14.41 -14.00
N ILE A 112 -12.11 -15.30 -13.02
CA ILE A 112 -13.29 -15.40 -12.17
C ILE A 112 -13.08 -14.47 -10.96
N VAL A 113 -14.07 -13.66 -10.63
CA VAL A 113 -14.13 -12.87 -9.41
C VAL A 113 -15.53 -13.01 -8.84
N GLU A 114 -15.62 -13.42 -7.58
CA GLU A 114 -16.89 -13.65 -6.88
C GLU A 114 -16.92 -12.86 -5.58
N TRP A 115 -18.02 -12.16 -5.34
CA TRP A 115 -18.19 -11.29 -4.17
C TRP A 115 -19.27 -11.81 -3.24
N LYS A 116 -18.97 -11.82 -1.94
CA LYS A 116 -19.95 -12.03 -0.89
C LYS A 116 -20.03 -10.79 -0.01
N HIS A 117 -21.14 -10.08 -0.06
CA HIS A 117 -21.36 -8.90 0.78
C HIS A 117 -22.01 -9.29 2.11
N LYS A 118 -21.62 -8.63 3.21
CA LYS A 118 -22.29 -8.79 4.52
C LYS A 118 -23.67 -8.13 4.53
N GLY A 119 -23.83 -7.07 3.75
CA GLY A 119 -25.07 -6.31 3.64
C GLY A 119 -24.84 -5.00 2.90
N PHE A 120 -25.94 -4.29 2.65
CA PHE A 120 -25.94 -2.96 2.07
C PHE A 120 -26.04 -1.91 3.17
N GLN A 121 -25.12 -0.95 3.20
CA GLN A 121 -25.15 0.13 4.17
C GLN A 121 -25.83 1.36 3.54
N ALA A 122 -27.10 1.59 3.91
CA ALA A 122 -27.93 2.65 3.35
C ALA A 122 -27.36 4.07 3.57
N SER A 123 -26.64 4.30 4.69
CA SER A 123 -26.05 5.60 5.01
C SER A 123 -24.90 6.01 4.07
N THR A 124 -24.17 5.03 3.53
CA THR A 124 -23.05 5.27 2.61
C THR A 124 -23.38 4.91 1.18
N GLY A 125 -24.50 4.22 0.95
CA GLY A 125 -24.89 3.69 -0.36
C GLY A 125 -23.95 2.60 -0.87
N LYS A 126 -23.18 1.94 0.01
CA LYS A 126 -22.15 0.96 -0.36
C LYS A 126 -22.45 -0.41 0.22
N TYR A 127 -22.05 -1.46 -0.51
CA TYR A 127 -22.02 -2.81 0.01
C TYR A 127 -20.81 -2.99 0.94
N VAL A 128 -21.04 -3.60 2.10
CA VAL A 128 -19.97 -3.99 3.02
C VAL A 128 -19.35 -5.28 2.52
N MET A 129 -18.06 -5.24 2.16
CA MET A 129 -17.32 -6.43 1.75
C MET A 129 -17.30 -7.45 2.89
N GLY A 130 -17.87 -8.63 2.62
CA GLY A 130 -17.65 -9.82 3.42
C GLY A 130 -16.43 -10.53 2.89
N TYR A 131 -16.62 -11.30 1.83
CA TYR A 131 -15.59 -12.08 1.17
C TYR A 131 -15.42 -11.65 -0.28
N VAL A 132 -14.23 -11.86 -0.81
CA VAL A 132 -14.00 -11.80 -2.25
C VAL A 132 -13.06 -12.93 -2.65
N PHE A 133 -13.39 -13.58 -3.75
CA PHE A 133 -12.64 -14.68 -4.34
C PHE A 133 -12.20 -14.27 -5.73
N TRP A 134 -11.01 -14.69 -6.16
CA TRP A 134 -10.64 -14.62 -7.56
C TRP A 134 -9.68 -15.73 -7.98
N ALA A 135 -9.80 -16.12 -9.24
CA ALA A 135 -8.91 -17.08 -9.91
C ALA A 135 -8.59 -16.56 -11.31
N PHE A 136 -7.29 -16.36 -11.59
CA PHE A 136 -6.85 -15.83 -12.87
C PHE A 136 -7.04 -16.85 -14.00
N LYS A 137 -7.47 -16.41 -15.18
CA LYS A 137 -7.65 -17.31 -16.33
C LYS A 137 -6.43 -18.16 -16.65
N PRO A 138 -5.19 -17.62 -16.69
CA PRO A 138 -4.00 -18.43 -16.93
C PRO A 138 -3.77 -19.51 -15.87
N CYS A 139 -4.15 -19.26 -14.61
CA CYS A 139 -4.01 -20.25 -13.54
C CYS A 139 -5.05 -21.37 -13.66
N ILE A 140 -6.28 -21.02 -14.05
CA ILE A 140 -7.34 -21.99 -14.35
C ILE A 140 -6.90 -22.91 -15.49
N ASP A 141 -6.38 -22.33 -16.58
CA ASP A 141 -5.91 -23.10 -17.73
C ASP A 141 -4.65 -23.90 -17.43
N GLY A 142 -3.76 -23.34 -16.59
CA GLY A 142 -2.50 -23.96 -16.21
C GLY A 142 -2.66 -25.17 -15.30
N PHE A 143 -3.77 -25.28 -14.56
CA PHE A 143 -3.98 -26.35 -13.59
C PHE A 143 -3.93 -27.75 -14.21
N GLN A 144 -4.37 -27.91 -15.46
CA GLN A 144 -4.30 -29.21 -16.15
C GLN A 144 -2.87 -29.74 -16.34
N PHE A 145 -1.86 -28.87 -16.27
CA PHE A 145 -0.45 -29.22 -16.35
C PHE A 145 0.20 -29.40 -14.97
N CYS A 146 -0.59 -29.21 -13.91
CA CYS A 146 -0.14 -29.42 -12.53
C CYS A 146 -0.29 -30.88 -12.10
N ARG A 147 0.41 -31.23 -11.03
CA ARG A 147 0.18 -32.46 -10.29
C ARG A 147 -1.21 -32.40 -9.65
N ASN A 148 -1.85 -33.55 -9.48
CA ASN A 148 -3.17 -33.68 -8.84
C ASN A 148 -3.11 -33.49 -7.31
N ILE A 149 -2.43 -32.45 -6.85
CA ILE A 149 -2.28 -32.08 -5.45
C ILE A 149 -2.47 -30.57 -5.36
N ILE A 150 -3.45 -30.17 -4.54
CA ILE A 150 -3.71 -28.78 -4.21
C ILE A 150 -3.34 -28.58 -2.75
N SER A 151 -2.47 -27.61 -2.50
CA SER A 151 -2.16 -27.10 -1.16
C SER A 151 -3.01 -25.85 -0.92
N VAL A 152 -3.57 -25.75 0.29
CA VAL A 152 -4.42 -24.64 0.69
C VAL A 152 -3.92 -24.11 2.03
N ASP A 153 -3.72 -22.80 2.12
CA ASP A 153 -3.26 -22.14 3.34
C ASP A 153 -3.88 -20.75 3.51
N GLY A 154 -3.89 -20.25 4.74
CA GLY A 154 -4.39 -18.94 5.12
C GLY A 154 -3.29 -18.09 5.75
N THR A 155 -3.27 -16.79 5.44
CA THR A 155 -2.36 -15.84 6.10
C THR A 155 -3.06 -14.57 6.55
N HIS A 156 -2.54 -13.97 7.61
CA HIS A 156 -3.07 -12.77 8.21
C HIS A 156 -2.71 -11.53 7.38
N LEU A 157 -3.71 -10.77 6.94
CA LEU A 157 -3.46 -9.46 6.37
C LEU A 157 -3.28 -8.44 7.50
N TYR A 158 -2.14 -7.74 7.50
CA TYR A 158 -1.84 -6.65 8.42
C TYR A 158 -2.61 -5.38 8.05
N THR A 159 -3.94 -5.45 8.14
CA THR A 159 -4.84 -4.32 7.90
C THR A 159 -5.60 -3.98 9.17
N LYS A 160 -6.18 -2.76 9.22
CA LYS A 160 -7.12 -2.36 10.27
C LYS A 160 -8.29 -3.35 10.42
N TYR A 161 -8.67 -4.03 9.34
CA TYR A 161 -9.87 -4.87 9.27
C TYR A 161 -9.63 -6.35 9.59
N LYS A 162 -8.40 -6.75 9.94
CA LYS A 162 -8.03 -8.12 10.35
C LYS A 162 -8.41 -9.25 9.38
N TYR A 163 -8.62 -8.93 8.10
CA TYR A 163 -8.91 -9.92 7.06
C TYR A 163 -7.81 -11.00 6.97
N LYS A 164 -8.19 -12.15 6.42
CA LYS A 164 -7.32 -13.29 6.10
C LYS A 164 -7.28 -13.46 4.60
N LEU A 165 -6.10 -13.75 4.06
CA LEU A 165 -5.91 -14.12 2.67
C LEU A 165 -5.77 -15.64 2.61
N LEU A 166 -6.74 -16.31 1.99
CA LEU A 166 -6.69 -17.74 1.68
C LEU A 166 -6.09 -17.90 0.29
N ILE A 167 -5.23 -18.90 0.12
CA ILE A 167 -4.56 -19.21 -1.15
C ILE A 167 -4.67 -20.71 -1.39
N ALA A 168 -5.12 -21.07 -2.59
CA ALA A 168 -4.98 -22.42 -3.13
C ALA A 168 -3.86 -22.40 -4.16
N ALA A 169 -2.94 -23.35 -4.09
CA ALA A 169 -1.83 -23.48 -5.01
C ALA A 169 -1.61 -24.95 -5.39
N ALA A 170 -1.13 -25.18 -6.60
CA ALA A 170 -0.67 -26.48 -7.06
C ALA A 170 0.82 -26.42 -7.42
N MET A 171 1.43 -27.58 -7.63
CA MET A 171 2.77 -27.68 -8.18
C MET A 171 2.75 -28.36 -9.54
N ASP A 172 3.55 -27.86 -10.47
CA ASP A 172 3.70 -28.46 -11.79
C ASP A 172 4.65 -29.67 -11.81
N GLY A 173 4.83 -30.28 -12.99
CA GLY A 173 5.79 -31.36 -13.19
C GLY A 173 7.22 -30.97 -12.77
N ASN A 174 7.57 -29.69 -12.92
CA ASN A 174 8.87 -29.08 -12.65
C ASN A 174 9.03 -28.55 -11.21
N GLN A 175 8.12 -28.88 -10.31
CA GLN A 175 8.14 -28.42 -8.90
C GLN A 175 7.99 -26.89 -8.74
N GLN A 176 7.46 -26.20 -9.74
CA GLN A 176 7.10 -24.79 -9.66
C GLN A 176 5.69 -24.64 -9.08
N VAL A 177 5.52 -23.65 -8.22
CA VAL A 177 4.23 -23.35 -7.59
C VAL A 177 3.38 -22.50 -8.52
N LEU A 178 2.18 -22.99 -8.85
CA LEU A 178 1.14 -22.24 -9.54
C LEU A 178 0.05 -21.84 -8.55
N PRO A 179 -0.11 -20.55 -8.20
CA PRO A 179 -1.23 -20.11 -7.38
C PRO A 179 -2.53 -20.21 -8.20
N LEU A 180 -3.48 -20.99 -7.72
CA LEU A 180 -4.73 -21.30 -8.42
C LEU A 180 -5.82 -20.26 -8.14
N ALA A 181 -6.05 -19.99 -6.86
CA ALA A 181 -7.13 -19.13 -6.42
C ALA A 181 -6.78 -18.43 -5.11
N PHE A 182 -7.44 -17.30 -4.89
CA PHE A 182 -7.26 -16.45 -3.73
C PHE A 182 -8.61 -16.06 -3.16
N ALA A 183 -8.68 -15.85 -1.85
CA ALA A 183 -9.82 -15.20 -1.24
C ALA A 183 -9.41 -14.29 -0.09
N VAL A 184 -10.05 -13.13 0.02
CA VAL A 184 -10.02 -12.32 1.23
C VAL A 184 -11.28 -12.61 2.03
N VAL A 185 -11.11 -13.11 3.25
CA VAL A 185 -12.20 -13.44 4.19
C VAL A 185 -12.03 -12.70 5.51
N ASP A 186 -13.09 -12.55 6.29
CA ASP A 186 -13.02 -11.87 7.58
C ASP A 186 -12.29 -12.70 8.65
N GLU A 187 -12.50 -14.01 8.64
CA GLU A 187 -11.91 -14.94 9.61
C GLU A 187 -11.84 -16.37 9.04
N GLU A 188 -10.84 -17.15 9.47
CA GLU A 188 -10.65 -18.57 9.09
C GLU A 188 -11.63 -19.47 9.84
N THR A 189 -12.89 -19.38 9.46
CA THR A 189 -14.00 -20.16 10.02
C THR A 189 -14.46 -21.24 9.04
N TYR A 190 -15.16 -22.26 9.53
CA TYR A 190 -15.76 -23.29 8.66
C TYR A 190 -16.61 -22.69 7.51
N PRO A 191 -17.48 -21.67 7.72
CA PRO A 191 -18.21 -21.03 6.63
C PRO A 191 -17.31 -20.34 5.60
N SER A 192 -16.19 -19.75 6.02
CA SER A 192 -15.24 -19.10 5.10
C SER A 192 -14.51 -20.12 4.22
N TRP A 193 -14.04 -21.22 4.82
CA TRP A 193 -13.38 -22.32 4.12
C TRP A 193 -14.34 -23.06 3.19
N LYS A 194 -15.57 -23.32 3.64
CA LYS A 194 -16.63 -23.91 2.80
C LYS A 194 -17.04 -23.01 1.63
N TRP A 195 -16.89 -21.70 1.75
CA TRP A 195 -17.16 -20.78 0.65
C TRP A 195 -15.97 -20.67 -0.32
N PHE A 196 -14.75 -20.91 0.16
CA PHE A 196 -13.53 -20.88 -0.66
C PHE A 196 -13.31 -22.15 -1.49
N LEU A 197 -13.66 -23.31 -0.94
CA LEU A 197 -13.54 -24.63 -1.57
C LEU A 197 -14.80 -24.99 -2.37
#